data_AF-A0A5N3WRQ0-F1
#
_entry.id   AF-A0A5N3WRQ0-F1
#
_cell.length_a   1.000
_cell.length_b   1.000
_cell.length_c   1.000
_cell.angle_alpha   90.00
_cell.angle_beta   90.00
_cell.angle_gamma   90.00
#
_symmetry.space_group_name_H-M   'P 1'
#
loop_
_entity.id
_entity.type
_entity.pdbx_description
1 polymer ?
#
loop_
_entity_poly.entity_id
_entity_poly.type
_entity_poly.pdbx_seq_one_letter_code
_entity_poly.pdbx_strand_id
1 'polypeptide(L)'
;PPAVNVTRSQDSEGMVHLICRAFGFFPQNISVAWFRDEEPMSWDTLESGGVLPDGNGTYYTWKTIIIPQGEEQRVKCVVEHSGNHSTHLAHLEITVDHCEHCSCSCCCSCCCYHRILCLSVY
;
A
#
# COMPACT_ATOMS: atom_id res chain seq x y z
N PRO A 1 -4.19 15.28 -11.41
CA PRO A 1 -3.04 14.40 -11.09
C PRO A 1 -3.43 13.52 -9.90
N PRO A 2 -3.09 12.22 -9.89
CA PRO A 2 -3.43 11.33 -8.79
C PRO A 2 -2.66 11.72 -7.52
N ALA A 3 -3.31 11.61 -6.36
CA ALA A 3 -2.59 11.53 -5.10
C ALA A 3 -2.09 10.09 -4.93
N VAL A 4 -0.83 9.93 -4.55
CA VAL A 4 -0.19 8.62 -4.41
C VAL A 4 0.31 8.45 -2.97
N ASN A 5 0.00 7.31 -2.36
CA ASN A 5 0.48 6.92 -1.04
C ASN A 5 1.07 5.51 -1.11
N VAL A 6 2.21 5.29 -0.45
CA VAL A 6 2.82 3.97 -0.32
C VAL A 6 2.87 3.59 1.16
N THR A 7 2.25 2.46 1.51
CA THR A 7 2.29 1.91 2.87
C THR A 7 3.17 0.68 2.93
N ARG A 8 3.98 0.55 4.00
CA ARG A 8 4.84 -0.59 4.29
C ARG A 8 4.34 -1.34 5.52
N SER A 9 4.20 -2.65 5.43
CA SER A 9 4.03 -3.54 6.59
C SER A 9 4.96 -4.74 6.49
N GLN A 10 5.31 -5.34 7.62
CA GLN A 10 6.21 -6.49 7.68
C GLN A 10 5.52 -7.65 8.42
N ASP A 11 5.68 -8.86 7.91
CA ASP A 11 5.18 -10.07 8.56
C ASP A 11 6.20 -10.67 9.55
N SER A 12 5.79 -11.72 10.26
CA SER A 12 6.66 -12.43 11.21
C SER A 12 7.77 -13.25 10.56
N GLU A 13 7.72 -13.44 9.24
CA GLU A 13 8.67 -14.23 8.46
C GLU A 13 9.77 -13.36 7.83
N GLY A 14 9.70 -12.04 8.02
CA GLY A 14 10.68 -11.09 7.49
C GLY A 14 10.36 -10.62 6.08
N MET A 15 9.16 -10.87 5.59
CA MET A 15 8.68 -10.36 4.31
C MET A 15 7.97 -9.02 4.50
N VAL A 16 8.16 -8.14 3.53
CA VAL A 16 7.66 -6.77 3.54
C VAL A 16 6.59 -6.64 2.47
N HIS A 17 5.41 -6.24 2.89
CA HIS A 17 4.29 -5.92 2.01
C HIS A 17 4.31 -4.42 1.72
N LEU A 18 4.40 -4.08 0.44
CA LEU A 18 4.29 -2.70 -0.01
C LEU A 18 3.00 -2.54 -0.80
N ILE A 19 2.20 -1.54 -0.43
CA ILE A 19 0.94 -1.21 -1.11
C ILE A 19 1.05 0.20 -1.65
N CYS A 20 0.95 0.35 -2.97
CA CYS A 20 0.88 1.64 -3.63
C CYS A 20 -0.56 1.95 -3.97
N ARG A 21 -1.09 3.05 -3.44
CA ARG A 21 -2.45 3.52 -3.63
C ARG A 21 -2.44 4.80 -4.44
N ALA A 22 -3.20 4.84 -5.52
CA ALA A 22 -3.48 6.05 -6.28
C ALA A 22 -4.97 6.41 -6.11
N PHE A 23 -5.27 7.66 -5.78
CA PHE A 23 -6.65 8.11 -5.54
C PHE A 23 -6.86 9.55 -6.02
N GLY A 24 -8.14 9.95 -6.14
CA GLY A 24 -8.50 11.32 -6.53
C GLY A 24 -8.23 11.65 -8.00
N PHE A 25 -8.14 10.64 -8.89
CA PHE A 25 -7.82 10.86 -10.30
C PHE A 25 -9.05 10.75 -11.22
N PHE A 26 -9.01 11.49 -12.32
CA PHE A 26 -9.97 11.47 -13.42
C PHE A 26 -9.28 11.97 -14.70
N PRO A 27 -9.45 11.36 -15.88
CA PRO A 27 -10.30 10.19 -16.19
C PRO A 27 -9.74 8.88 -15.61
N GLN A 28 -10.50 7.78 -15.72
CA GLN A 28 -10.18 6.48 -15.12
C GLN A 28 -8.91 5.80 -15.68
N ASN A 29 -8.36 6.28 -16.79
CA ASN A 29 -7.20 5.68 -17.43
C ASN A 29 -5.91 5.99 -16.64
N ILE A 30 -5.43 5.00 -15.90
CA ILE A 30 -4.24 5.07 -15.05
C ILE A 30 -3.49 3.75 -15.14
N SER A 31 -2.16 3.82 -15.04
CA SER A 31 -1.29 2.66 -14.88
C SER A 31 -0.53 2.79 -13.58
N VAL A 32 -0.61 1.76 -12.74
CA VAL A 32 0.18 1.62 -11.52
C VAL A 32 1.09 0.41 -11.70
N ALA A 33 2.38 0.59 -11.49
CA ALA A 33 3.36 -0.48 -11.61
C ALA A 33 4.45 -0.34 -10.57
N TRP A 34 4.90 -1.48 -10.06
CA TRP A 34 6.06 -1.56 -9.20
C TRP A 34 7.28 -1.89 -10.05
N PHE A 35 8.39 -1.23 -9.75
CA PHE A 35 9.67 -1.43 -10.41
C PHE A 35 10.73 -1.78 -9.36
N ARG A 36 11.60 -2.75 -9.68
CA ARG A 36 12.83 -3.04 -8.93
C ARG A 36 14.02 -2.82 -9.83
N ASP A 37 14.95 -1.98 -9.40
CA ASP A 37 16.17 -1.69 -10.18
C ASP A 37 15.86 -1.32 -11.66
N GLU A 38 14.79 -0.54 -11.87
CA GLU A 38 14.26 -0.11 -13.19
C GLU A 38 13.51 -1.17 -14.02
N GLU A 39 13.33 -2.38 -13.49
CA GLU A 39 12.57 -3.45 -14.16
C GLU A 39 11.18 -3.66 -13.55
N PRO A 40 10.10 -3.80 -14.35
CA PRO A 40 8.74 -3.94 -13.85
C PRO A 40 8.48 -5.30 -13.17
N MET A 41 7.97 -5.27 -11.94
CA MET A 41 7.68 -6.44 -11.10
C MET A 41 6.29 -7.05 -11.36
N SER A 42 6.02 -7.46 -12.60
CA SER A 42 4.71 -7.98 -12.99
C SER A 42 4.29 -9.27 -12.26
N TRP A 43 5.24 -10.15 -11.93
CA TRP A 43 4.97 -11.45 -11.29
C TRP A 43 4.87 -11.39 -9.76
N ASP A 44 5.54 -10.42 -9.13
CA ASP A 44 5.54 -10.24 -7.67
C ASP A 44 4.35 -9.42 -7.16
N THR A 45 3.50 -8.96 -8.07
CA THR A 45 2.25 -8.27 -7.74
C THR A 45 1.24 -9.30 -7.22
N LEU A 46 1.07 -9.35 -5.89
CA LEU A 46 0.15 -10.26 -5.22
C LEU A 46 -1.31 -9.89 -5.46
N GLU A 47 -1.60 -8.59 -5.35
CA GLU A 47 -2.96 -8.09 -5.37
C GLU A 47 -3.00 -6.76 -6.10
N SER A 48 -3.98 -6.59 -6.97
CA SER A 48 -4.27 -5.31 -7.60
C SER A 48 -5.76 -5.03 -7.52
N GLY A 49 -6.11 -3.89 -6.95
CA GLY A 49 -7.45 -3.34 -7.06
C GLY A 49 -7.65 -2.77 -8.45
N GLY A 50 -8.73 -3.16 -9.12
CA GLY A 50 -9.18 -2.47 -10.32
C GLY A 50 -9.43 -0.97 -10.07
N VAL A 51 -9.74 -0.23 -11.13
CA VAL A 51 -10.10 1.18 -11.00
C VAL A 51 -11.52 1.28 -10.43
N LEU A 52 -11.64 1.71 -9.18
CA LEU A 52 -12.91 1.81 -8.46
C LEU A 52 -13.32 3.28 -8.28
N PRO A 53 -14.63 3.59 -8.29
CA PRO A 53 -15.12 4.94 -8.02
C PRO A 53 -14.99 5.29 -6.54
N ASP A 54 -14.53 6.50 -6.25
CA ASP A 54 -14.32 7.05 -4.90
C ASP A 54 -15.55 7.81 -4.36
N GLY A 55 -16.66 7.81 -5.10
CA GLY A 55 -17.93 8.46 -4.73
C GLY A 55 -17.99 9.96 -5.04
N ASN A 56 -16.85 10.65 -5.12
CA ASN A 56 -16.77 12.09 -5.44
C ASN A 56 -16.60 12.39 -6.95
N GLY A 57 -16.92 11.42 -7.82
CA GLY A 57 -16.66 11.50 -9.27
C GLY A 57 -15.19 11.25 -9.67
N THR A 58 -14.34 10.94 -8.69
CA THR A 58 -12.96 10.51 -8.85
C THR A 58 -12.83 9.00 -8.73
N TYR A 59 -11.66 8.49 -9.10
CA TYR A 59 -11.33 7.07 -9.03
C TYR A 59 -10.15 6.81 -8.07
N TYR A 60 -10.05 5.55 -7.61
CA TYR A 60 -8.91 5.04 -6.87
C TYR A 60 -8.52 3.63 -7.35
N THR A 61 -7.26 3.25 -7.13
CA THR A 61 -6.69 1.92 -7.44
C THR A 61 -5.50 1.64 -6.53
N TRP A 62 -5.11 0.37 -6.39
CA TRP A 62 -3.94 -0.03 -5.61
C TRP A 62 -3.23 -1.24 -6.21
N LYS A 63 -1.94 -1.36 -5.91
CA LYS A 63 -1.15 -2.57 -6.15
C LYS A 63 -0.30 -2.93 -4.96
N THR A 64 -0.30 -4.21 -4.61
CA THR A 64 0.44 -4.80 -3.50
C THR A 64 1.50 -5.75 -4.04
N ILE A 65 2.71 -5.66 -3.48
CA ILE A 65 3.83 -6.59 -3.72
C ILE A 65 4.34 -7.10 -2.37
N ILE A 66 5.04 -8.23 -2.41
CA ILE A 66 5.79 -8.76 -1.27
C ILE A 66 7.25 -8.88 -1.68
N ILE A 67 8.15 -8.37 -0.85
CA ILE A 67 9.60 -8.44 -1.06
C ILE A 67 10.31 -8.82 0.24
N PRO A 68 11.51 -9.40 0.18
CA PRO A 68 12.32 -9.61 1.38
C PRO A 68 12.68 -8.28 2.06
N GLN A 69 12.81 -8.29 3.38
CA GLN A 69 13.35 -7.14 4.12
C GLN A 69 14.74 -6.76 3.58
N GLY A 70 14.96 -5.46 3.35
CA GLY A 70 16.20 -4.89 2.82
C GLY A 70 16.13 -4.55 1.32
N GLU A 71 15.13 -5.03 0.58
CA GLU A 71 14.97 -4.70 -0.83
C GLU A 71 14.12 -3.44 -1.07
N GLU A 72 13.55 -2.84 -0.02
CA GLU A 72 12.57 -1.74 -0.16
C GLU A 72 13.14 -0.52 -0.89
N GLN A 73 14.42 -0.21 -0.67
CA GLN A 73 15.09 0.94 -1.31
C GLN A 73 15.30 0.76 -2.81
N ARG A 74 15.30 -0.48 -3.30
CA ARG A 74 15.45 -0.82 -4.72
C ARG A 74 14.11 -0.79 -5.46
N VAL A 75 13.03 -0.72 -4.70
CA VAL A 75 11.67 -0.81 -5.21
C VAL A 75 11.01 0.56 -5.26
N LYS A 76 10.32 0.85 -6.35
CA LYS A 76 9.62 2.13 -6.57
C LYS A 76 8.24 1.86 -7.16
N CYS A 77 7.24 2.61 -6.68
CA CYS A 77 5.94 2.65 -7.34
C CYS A 77 5.94 3.78 -8.38
N VAL A 78 5.56 3.42 -9.61
CA VAL A 78 5.39 4.34 -10.72
C VAL A 78 3.92 4.39 -11.07
N VAL A 79 3.37 5.61 -11.04
CA VAL A 79 1.99 5.89 -11.41
C VAL A 79 1.97 6.79 -12.63
N GLU A 80 1.33 6.35 -13.69
CA GLU A 80 1.15 7.07 -14.94
C GLU A 80 -0.34 7.35 -15.17
N HIS A 81 -0.70 8.63 -15.27
CA HIS A 81 -2.08 9.07 -15.45
C HIS A 81 -2.26 9.87 -16.74
N SER A 82 -3.25 9.47 -17.54
CA SER A 82 -3.46 10.01 -18.90
C SER A 82 -3.93 11.47 -18.92
N GLY A 83 -4.26 12.06 -17.78
CA GLY A 83 -4.73 13.44 -17.70
C GLY A 83 -3.64 14.50 -17.93
N ASN A 84 -2.36 14.15 -17.74
CA ASN A 84 -1.24 15.12 -17.87
C ASN A 84 0.18 14.49 -18.01
N HIS A 85 0.32 13.23 -18.46
CA HIS A 85 1.62 12.53 -18.56
C HIS A 85 2.48 12.68 -17.29
N SER A 86 1.82 12.71 -16.12
CA SER A 86 2.47 12.98 -14.84
C SER A 86 2.92 11.64 -14.26
N THR A 87 4.22 11.38 -14.32
CA THR A 87 4.85 10.26 -13.64
C THR A 87 5.09 10.65 -12.19
N HIS A 88 4.34 10.05 -11.27
CA HIS A 88 4.58 10.23 -9.85
C HIS A 88 5.49 9.10 -9.37
N LEU A 89 6.73 9.47 -9.04
CA LEU A 89 7.61 8.63 -8.24
C LEU A 89 7.22 8.84 -6.80
N ALA A 90 6.47 7.89 -6.24
CA ALA A 90 6.33 7.85 -4.80
C ALA A 90 7.70 7.45 -4.24
N HIS A 91 8.44 8.44 -3.71
CA HIS A 91 9.56 8.13 -2.83
C HIS A 91 8.98 7.29 -1.69
N LEU A 92 9.68 6.22 -1.31
CA LEU A 92 9.29 5.41 -0.18
C LEU A 92 9.45 6.27 1.08
N GLU A 93 8.48 7.11 1.41
CA GLU A 93 8.42 7.77 2.71
C GLU A 93 8.01 6.68 3.70
N ILE A 94 9.02 5.93 4.15
CA ILE A 94 8.84 4.81 5.07
C ILE A 94 8.40 5.41 6.42
N THR A 95 7.10 5.56 6.64
CA THR A 95 6.58 5.52 8.00
C THR A 95 6.69 4.07 8.43
N VAL A 96 7.81 3.72 9.07
CA VAL A 96 7.95 2.44 9.75
C VAL A 96 6.91 2.48 10.88
N ASP A 97 5.74 1.86 10.67
CA ASP A 97 4.88 1.47 11.78
C ASP A 97 5.60 0.33 12.51
N HIS A 98 6.64 0.72 13.23
CA HIS A 98 7.41 -0.17 14.07
C HIS A 98 6.49 -0.49 15.24
N CYS A 99 5.80 -1.63 15.18
CA CYS A 99 5.11 -2.19 16.34
C CYS A 99 6.16 -2.81 17.28
N GLU A 100 7.11 -1.98 17.74
CA GLU A 100 8.05 -2.37 18.78
C GLU A 100 7.35 -2.26 20.13
N HIS A 101 7.03 -3.44 20.69
CA HIS A 101 6.28 -3.71 21.92
C HIS A 101 4.77 -3.85 21.78
N CYS A 102 4.33 -5.03 21.33
CA CYS A 102 3.23 -5.70 22.03
C CYS A 102 3.71 -6.19 23.41
N SER A 103 4.08 -5.24 24.28
CA SER A 103 4.15 -5.51 25.71
C SER A 103 2.70 -5.53 26.22
N CYS A 104 2.29 -6.68 26.72
CA CYS A 104 0.98 -6.91 27.32
C CYS A 104 0.69 -5.93 28.47
N SER A 105 0.17 -4.74 28.18
CA SER A 105 -0.65 -3.92 29.08
C SER A 105 -1.18 -2.69 28.35
N CYS A 106 -2.40 -2.81 27.85
CA CYS A 106 -3.31 -1.69 27.55
C CYS A 106 -2.76 -0.56 26.66
N CYS A 107 -2.99 -0.68 25.35
CA CYS A 107 -3.45 0.47 24.56
C CYS A 107 -4.67 0.04 23.74
N CYS A 108 -5.84 0.39 24.29
CA CYS A 108 -7.06 0.49 23.53
C CYS A 108 -6.88 1.58 22.47
N SER A 109 -6.99 1.22 21.20
CA SER A 109 -8.06 1.71 20.32
C SER A 109 -7.70 1.44 18.86
N CYS A 110 -8.56 0.64 18.23
CA CYS A 110 -8.81 0.59 16.79
C CYS A 110 -7.86 -0.25 15.93
N CYS A 111 -8.29 -1.18 15.08
CA CYS A 111 -9.55 -1.91 14.89
C CYS A 111 -9.32 -2.72 13.60
N CYS A 112 -8.84 -3.96 13.66
CA CYS A 112 -8.84 -4.85 12.51
C CYS A 112 -10.01 -5.83 12.62
N TYR A 113 -11.18 -5.30 12.28
CA TYR A 113 -12.21 -5.94 11.46
C TYR A 113 -12.32 -7.48 11.45
N HIS A 114 -12.39 -8.17 12.60
CA HIS A 114 -13.15 -9.42 12.67
C HIS A 114 -13.54 -9.78 14.11
N ARG A 115 -14.81 -10.20 14.27
CA ARG A 115 -15.46 -10.63 15.51
C ARG A 115 -14.55 -11.53 16.35
N ILE A 116 -14.21 -11.09 17.56
CA ILE A 116 -13.78 -11.99 18.64
C ILE A 116 -14.69 -11.73 19.85
N LEU A 117 -15.44 -12.76 20.24
CA LEU A 117 -16.27 -12.79 21.44
C LEU A 117 -15.37 -12.64 22.68
N CYS A 118 -15.45 -11.49 23.37
CA CYS A 118 -14.88 -11.37 24.71
C CYS A 118 -15.84 -12.04 25.71
N LEU A 119 -15.48 -13.23 26.20
CA LEU A 119 -16.04 -13.75 27.44
C LEU A 119 -15.34 -13.05 28.60
N SER A 120 -16.05 -12.12 29.22
CA SER A 120 -15.64 -11.50 30.49
C SER A 120 -15.57 -12.56 31.58
N VAL A 121 -14.41 -12.68 32.23
CA VAL A 121 -14.29 -13.31 33.55
C VAL A 121 -13.78 -12.25 34.50
N TYR A 122 -14.67 -11.79 35.40
CA TYR A 122 -14.35 -11.30 36.74
C TYR A 122 -15.44 -11.80 37.67
#